data_AF-B9D0T1-F1
#
_entry.id   AF-B9D0T1-F1
#
_cell.length_a   1.000
_cell.length_b   1.000
_cell.length_c   1.000
_cell.angle_alpha   90.00
_cell.angle_beta   90.00
_cell.angle_gamma   90.00
#
_symmetry.space_group_name_H-M   'P 1'
#
loop_
_entity.id
_entity.type
_entity.pdbx_description
1 polymer ?
#
loop_
_entity_poly.entity_id
_entity_poly.type
_entity_poly.pdbx_seq_one_letter_code
_entity_poly.pdbx_strand_id
1 'polypeptide(L)'
;MENLTLLSNEELLEIVSQAKAIIESRKEDKQFIVKTFESIDPRKNGHAYMARLSFADGKASREFIDCNGKNWDSKHKYYDTSFTFRAKEGDKFEARLDDGSWKNDSKVWYMVVKNESGELELKSFNSLIKVRAV
;
A
#
# COMPACT_ATOMS: atom_id res chain seq x y z
N MET A 1 -36.55 -6.99 -12.29
CA MET A 1 -35.72 -5.77 -12.25
C MET A 1 -36.48 -4.77 -11.40
N GLU A 2 -35.91 -4.33 -10.28
CA GLU A 2 -36.45 -3.17 -9.58
C GLU A 2 -36.41 -1.97 -10.52
N ASN A 3 -37.52 -1.25 -10.61
CA ASN A 3 -37.58 -0.05 -11.42
C ASN A 3 -36.99 1.12 -10.63
N LEU A 4 -35.73 1.45 -10.92
CA LEU A 4 -34.98 2.50 -10.23
C LEU A 4 -35.65 3.88 -10.30
N THR A 5 -36.57 4.11 -11.25
CA THR A 5 -37.29 5.39 -11.39
C THR A 5 -38.32 5.64 -10.28
N LEU A 6 -38.62 4.63 -9.46
CA LEU A 6 -39.59 4.72 -8.36
C LEU A 6 -38.94 4.92 -6.99
N LEU A 7 -37.60 4.87 -6.92
CA LEU A 7 -36.85 4.99 -5.68
C LEU A 7 -36.57 6.46 -5.34
N SER A 8 -36.51 6.75 -4.05
CA SER A 8 -36.03 8.03 -3.53
C SER A 8 -34.53 8.20 -3.76
N ASN A 9 -34.05 9.45 -3.68
CA ASN A 9 -32.62 9.74 -3.79
C ASN A 9 -31.79 9.04 -2.70
N GLU A 10 -32.34 8.85 -1.51
CA GLU A 10 -31.69 8.17 -0.38
C GLU A 10 -31.50 6.68 -0.67
N GLU A 11 -32.54 6.00 -1.15
CA GLU A 11 -32.47 4.58 -1.56
C GLU A 11 -31.51 4.39 -2.73
N LEU A 12 -31.49 5.30 -3.70
CA LEU A 12 -30.54 5.25 -4.80
C LEU A 12 -29.09 5.42 -4.34
N LEU A 13 -28.82 6.34 -3.40
CA LEU A 13 -27.49 6.51 -2.82
C LEU A 13 -27.04 5.29 -2.02
N GLU A 14 -27.96 4.65 -1.30
CA GLU A 14 -27.68 3.41 -0.57
C GLU A 14 -27.33 2.27 -1.54
N ILE A 15 -28.11 2.08 -2.60
CA ILE A 15 -27.81 1.10 -3.66
C ILE A 15 -26.45 1.37 -4.29
N VAL A 16 -26.12 2.62 -4.59
CA VAL A 16 -24.79 2.98 -5.13
C VAL A 16 -23.68 2.62 -4.15
N SER A 17 -23.87 2.89 -2.86
CA SER A 17 -22.91 2.55 -1.81
C SER A 17 -22.69 1.03 -1.72
N GLN A 18 -23.77 0.25 -1.66
CA GLN A 18 -23.72 -1.20 -1.61
C GLN A 18 -23.12 -1.80 -2.89
N ALA A 19 -23.52 -1.32 -4.06
CA ALA A 19 -22.98 -1.77 -5.34
C ALA A 19 -21.47 -1.51 -5.43
N LYS A 20 -20.99 -0.34 -4.99
CA LYS A 20 -19.56 -0.03 -4.91
C LYS A 20 -18.83 -1.00 -3.98
N ALA A 21 -19.37 -1.28 -2.81
CA ALA A 21 -18.78 -2.23 -1.86
C ALA A 21 -18.71 -3.66 -2.44
N ILE A 22 -19.75 -4.11 -3.14
CA ILE A 22 -19.80 -5.43 -3.79
C ILE A 22 -18.79 -5.51 -4.95
N ILE A 23 -18.68 -4.47 -5.78
CA ILE A 23 -17.69 -4.42 -6.86
C ILE A 23 -16.29 -4.51 -6.28
N GLU A 24 -16.01 -3.74 -5.22
CA GLU A 24 -14.72 -3.76 -4.55
C GLU A 24 -14.42 -5.12 -3.91
N SER A 25 -15.42 -5.77 -3.30
CA SER A 25 -15.25 -7.10 -2.69
C SER A 25 -14.91 -8.16 -3.73
N ARG A 26 -15.43 -8.05 -4.95
CA ARG A 26 -15.19 -8.97 -6.08
C ARG A 26 -13.84 -8.81 -6.75
N LYS A 27 -13.12 -7.69 -6.55
CA LYS A 27 -11.77 -7.54 -7.09
C LYS A 27 -10.87 -8.65 -6.56
N GLU A 28 -10.12 -9.26 -7.47
CA GLU A 28 -9.07 -10.20 -7.12
C GLU A 28 -8.02 -9.52 -6.24
N ASP A 29 -7.55 -10.24 -5.24
CA ASP A 29 -6.41 -9.85 -4.43
C ASP A 29 -5.22 -10.78 -4.73
N LYS A 30 -4.01 -10.24 -4.57
CA LYS A 30 -2.78 -11.00 -4.69
C LYS A 30 -1.96 -10.80 -3.42
N GLN A 31 -1.29 -11.86 -2.98
CA GLN A 31 -0.29 -11.75 -1.92
C GLN A 31 1.01 -11.23 -2.51
N PHE A 32 1.57 -10.22 -1.87
CA PHE A 32 2.88 -9.65 -2.19
C PHE A 32 3.84 -9.89 -1.04
N ILE A 33 5.12 -9.98 -1.39
CA ILE A 33 6.23 -10.01 -0.44
C ILE A 33 7.21 -8.94 -0.86
N VAL A 34 7.45 -7.97 0.00
CA VAL A 34 8.42 -6.89 -0.22
C VAL A 34 9.54 -7.03 0.80
N LYS A 35 10.79 -7.05 0.33
CA LYS A 35 11.98 -7.15 1.18
C LYS A 35 12.67 -5.80 1.28
N THR A 36 13.45 -5.60 2.33
CA THR A 36 14.42 -4.50 2.34
C THR A 36 15.40 -4.68 1.19
N PHE A 37 15.85 -3.58 0.57
CA PHE A 37 16.80 -3.63 -0.55
C PHE A 37 18.18 -4.09 -0.08
N GLU A 38 18.56 -3.64 1.12
CA GLU A 38 19.79 -3.98 1.81
C GLU A 38 19.49 -4.18 3.31
N SER A 39 20.50 -4.55 4.09
CA SER A 39 20.40 -4.52 5.55
C SER A 39 20.33 -3.08 6.04
N ILE A 40 19.43 -2.80 6.98
CA ILE A 40 19.12 -1.46 7.48
C ILE A 40 19.82 -1.22 8.81
N ASP A 41 20.50 -0.07 8.94
CA ASP A 41 20.83 0.52 10.24
C ASP A 41 19.65 1.36 10.76
N PRO A 42 18.88 0.88 11.76
CA PRO A 42 17.74 1.63 12.27
C PRO A 42 18.14 2.93 12.99
N ARG A 43 19.42 3.15 13.28
CA ARG A 43 19.92 4.35 13.95
C ARG A 43 20.07 5.55 13.01
N LYS A 44 20.02 5.35 11.69
CA LYS A 44 20.14 6.42 10.69
C LYS A 44 18.81 7.16 10.50
N ASN A 45 17.87 6.55 9.77
CA ASN A 45 16.57 7.14 9.45
C ASN A 45 15.39 6.44 10.15
N GLY A 46 15.67 5.48 11.04
CA GLY A 46 14.67 4.68 11.73
C GLY A 46 14.48 3.30 11.11
N HIS A 47 13.53 2.53 11.65
CA HIS A 47 13.26 1.17 11.19
C HIS A 47 12.63 1.14 9.79
N ALA A 48 12.81 0.01 9.11
CA ALA A 48 12.03 -0.37 7.95
C ALA A 48 10.56 -0.44 8.33
N TYR A 49 9.69 -0.01 7.43
CA TYR A 49 8.25 -0.18 7.57
C TYR A 49 7.62 -0.30 6.20
N MET A 50 6.41 -0.85 6.21
CA MET A 50 5.49 -0.76 5.09
C MET A 50 4.11 -0.38 5.62
N ALA A 51 3.43 0.53 4.93
CA ALA A 51 2.11 0.97 5.31
C ALA A 51 1.19 1.05 4.08
N ARG A 52 -0.04 0.57 4.22
CA ARG A 52 -1.12 0.85 3.27
C ARG A 52 -1.57 2.31 3.45
N LEU A 53 -1.79 2.99 2.33
CA LEU A 53 -2.21 4.38 2.29
C LEU A 53 -3.70 4.49 2.00
N SER A 54 -4.37 5.37 2.73
CA SER A 54 -5.72 5.84 2.41
C SER A 54 -5.72 7.36 2.39
N PHE A 55 -6.50 7.96 1.49
CA PHE A 55 -6.53 9.41 1.30
C PHE A 55 -7.92 9.94 1.65
N ALA A 56 -7.98 10.84 2.63
CA ALA A 56 -9.20 11.55 3.03
C ALA A 56 -8.85 13.02 3.26
N ASP A 57 -9.68 13.94 2.76
CA ASP A 57 -9.52 15.40 2.92
C ASP A 57 -8.11 15.92 2.54
N GLY A 58 -7.52 15.34 1.49
CA GLY A 58 -6.18 15.70 1.01
C GLY A 58 -5.03 15.20 1.89
N LYS A 59 -5.30 14.48 2.99
CA LYS A 59 -4.31 13.89 3.90
C LYS A 59 -4.17 12.39 3.66
N ALA A 60 -2.97 11.87 3.89
CA ALA A 60 -2.67 10.45 3.81
C ALA A 60 -2.69 9.81 5.21
N SER A 61 -3.59 8.85 5.40
CA SER A 61 -3.58 7.89 6.51
C SER A 61 -2.66 6.72 6.21
N ARG A 62 -2.09 6.10 7.24
CA ARG A 62 -1.16 4.97 7.17
C ARG A 62 -1.66 3.85 8.07
N GLU A 63 -1.90 2.69 7.48
CA GLU A 63 -2.11 1.43 8.19
C GLU A 63 -0.82 0.61 8.07
N PHE A 64 -0.08 0.44 9.17
CA PHE A 64 1.20 -0.25 9.16
C PHE A 64 1.03 -1.77 9.07
N ILE A 65 1.88 -2.39 8.27
CA ILE A 65 1.93 -3.84 8.07
C ILE A 65 3.07 -4.39 8.92
N ASP A 66 2.76 -5.45 9.67
CA ASP A 66 3.76 -6.16 10.48
C ASP A 66 4.84 -6.78 9.58
N CYS A 67 6.09 -6.66 10.03
CA CYS A 67 7.20 -7.32 9.38
C CYS A 67 7.23 -8.82 9.72
N ASN A 68 7.73 -9.65 8.82
CA ASN A 68 7.85 -11.11 8.97
C ASN A 68 8.99 -11.56 9.93
N GLY A 69 9.44 -10.67 10.82
CA GLY A 69 10.63 -10.86 11.66
C GLY A 69 11.89 -10.22 11.09
N LYS A 70 12.90 -10.06 11.94
CA LYS A 70 14.15 -9.35 11.61
C LYS A 70 15.34 -10.32 11.66
N ASN A 71 16.14 -10.32 10.61
CA ASN A 71 17.43 -11.02 10.60
C ASN A 71 18.51 -10.09 11.17
N TRP A 72 18.73 -10.14 12.48
CA TRP A 72 19.56 -9.15 13.18
C TRP A 72 21.05 -9.52 13.19
N ASP A 73 21.89 -8.61 12.70
CA ASP A 73 23.34 -8.65 12.88
C ASP A 73 23.74 -7.85 14.13
N SER A 74 24.13 -8.56 15.19
CA SER A 74 24.53 -7.93 16.45
C SER A 74 25.85 -7.17 16.40
N LYS A 75 26.73 -7.47 15.45
CA LYS A 75 28.05 -6.83 15.31
C LYS A 75 27.91 -5.48 14.63
N HIS A 76 27.24 -5.43 13.49
CA HIS A 76 27.06 -4.20 12.72
C HIS A 76 25.82 -3.40 13.16
N LYS A 77 24.91 -4.04 13.92
CA LYS A 77 23.63 -3.49 14.37
C LYS A 77 22.68 -3.22 13.20
N TYR A 78 22.75 -4.05 12.17
CA TYR A 78 21.90 -3.96 10.98
C TYR A 78 20.90 -5.13 10.96
N TYR A 79 19.85 -5.02 10.15
CA TYR A 79 18.98 -6.15 9.85
C TYR A 79 18.30 -6.01 8.50
N ASP A 80 17.99 -7.13 7.88
CA ASP A 80 17.00 -7.20 6.81
C ASP A 80 15.67 -7.76 7.33
N THR A 81 14.61 -7.45 6.60
CA THR A 81 13.26 -7.95 6.89
C THR A 81 12.42 -8.02 5.61
N SER A 82 11.20 -8.53 5.75
CA SER A 82 10.21 -8.53 4.68
C SER A 82 8.81 -8.26 5.22
N PHE A 83 7.93 -7.83 4.33
CA PHE A 83 6.53 -7.53 4.59
C PHE A 83 5.68 -8.37 3.67
N THR A 84 4.75 -9.13 4.24
CA THR A 84 3.77 -9.91 3.48
C THR A 84 2.39 -9.31 3.66
N PHE A 85 1.70 -9.04 2.56
CA PHE A 85 0.37 -8.44 2.59
C PHE A 85 -0.43 -8.86 1.37
N ARG A 86 -1.77 -8.87 1.51
CA ARG A 86 -2.70 -9.05 0.40
C ARG A 86 -3.22 -7.69 -0.05
N ALA A 87 -3.24 -7.46 -1.35
CA ALA A 87 -3.65 -6.19 -1.91
C ALA A 87 -4.41 -6.36 -3.23
N LYS A 88 -5.29 -5.39 -3.51
CA LYS A 88 -6.13 -5.33 -4.70
C LYS A 88 -5.66 -4.23 -5.63
N GLU A 89 -6.09 -4.29 -6.89
CA GLU A 89 -5.87 -3.22 -7.85
C GLU A 89 -6.32 -1.86 -7.30
N GLY A 90 -5.41 -0.88 -7.33
CA GLY A 90 -5.61 0.46 -6.82
C GLY A 90 -5.09 0.70 -5.41
N ASP A 91 -4.76 -0.35 -4.64
CA ASP A 91 -4.15 -0.20 -3.32
C ASP A 91 -2.80 0.51 -3.43
N LYS A 92 -2.55 1.43 -2.49
CA LYS A 92 -1.35 2.28 -2.46
C LYS A 92 -0.56 2.02 -1.18
N PHE A 93 0.76 2.09 -1.25
CA PHE A 93 1.63 1.83 -0.11
C PHE A 93 2.76 2.85 -0.02
N GLU A 94 3.24 3.09 1.19
CA GLU A 94 4.50 3.78 1.50
C GLU A 94 5.41 2.80 2.24
N ALA A 95 6.68 2.78 1.89
CA ALA A 95 7.66 1.93 2.54
C ALA A 95 8.99 2.64 2.73
N ARG A 96 9.68 2.28 3.81
CA ARG A 96 11.12 2.50 3.97
C ARG A 96 11.80 1.14 3.92
N LEU A 97 12.57 0.91 2.86
CA LEU A 97 13.19 -0.39 2.56
C LEU A 97 14.72 -0.33 2.55
N ASP A 98 15.30 0.85 2.74
CA ASP A 98 16.72 1.07 2.99
C ASP A 98 16.91 2.06 4.15
N ASP A 99 18.13 2.18 4.65
CA ASP A 99 18.46 3.05 5.79
C ASP A 99 18.70 4.51 5.39
N GLY A 100 18.58 4.82 4.10
CA GLY A 100 18.77 6.11 3.48
C GLY A 100 20.17 6.69 3.67
N SER A 101 20.25 8.00 3.48
CA SER A 101 21.42 8.76 3.94
C SER A 101 21.00 9.66 5.09
N TRP A 102 21.95 10.13 5.88
CA TRP A 102 21.67 11.11 6.94
C TRP A 102 20.98 12.40 6.44
N LYS A 103 21.06 12.70 5.13
CA LYS A 103 20.41 13.86 4.49
C LYS A 103 19.02 13.56 3.92
N ASN A 104 18.70 12.30 3.66
CA ASN A 104 17.51 11.94 2.91
C ASN A 104 16.95 10.58 3.33
N ASP A 105 15.67 10.60 3.67
CA ASP A 105 14.88 9.41 3.96
C ASP A 105 14.39 8.81 2.63
N SER A 106 14.96 7.68 2.22
CA SER A 106 14.63 7.00 0.96
C SER A 106 13.32 6.23 1.06
N LYS A 107 12.21 6.97 1.07
CA LYS A 107 10.88 6.35 0.97
C LYS A 107 10.60 5.94 -0.47
N VAL A 108 9.93 4.80 -0.60
CA VAL A 108 9.38 4.31 -1.87
C VAL A 108 7.89 4.18 -1.71
N TRP A 109 7.16 4.54 -2.76
CA TRP A 109 5.71 4.37 -2.81
C TRP A 109 5.36 3.31 -3.83
N TYR A 110 4.29 2.55 -3.58
CA TYR A 110 3.81 1.54 -4.50
C TYR A 110 2.33 1.75 -4.81
N MET A 111 1.90 1.34 -6.00
CA MET A 111 0.50 1.12 -6.34
C MET A 111 0.37 -0.28 -6.96
N VAL A 112 -0.68 -0.99 -6.56
CA VAL A 112 -1.04 -2.25 -7.21
C VAL A 112 -1.76 -1.93 -8.51
N VAL A 113 -1.18 -2.38 -9.62
CA VAL A 113 -1.73 -2.18 -10.97
C VAL A 113 -1.86 -3.53 -11.66
N LYS A 114 -2.72 -3.60 -12.68
CA LYS A 114 -2.71 -4.73 -13.63
C LYS A 114 -1.68 -4.48 -14.72
N ASN A 115 -0.86 -5.49 -14.99
CA ASN A 115 0.01 -5.50 -16.17
C ASN A 115 -0.77 -5.86 -17.44
N GLU A 116 -0.07 -5.94 -18.58
CA GLU A 116 -0.69 -6.26 -19.88
C GLU A 116 -1.36 -7.64 -19.94
N SER A 117 -0.91 -8.60 -19.12
CA SER A 117 -1.53 -9.93 -19.02
C SER A 117 -2.68 -9.99 -18.00
N GLY A 118 -3.02 -8.86 -17.36
CA GLY A 118 -4.08 -8.76 -16.36
C GLY A 118 -3.67 -9.19 -14.95
N GLU A 119 -2.40 -9.52 -14.71
CA GLU A 119 -1.90 -9.89 -13.39
C GLU A 119 -1.61 -8.66 -12.53
N LEU A 120 -1.85 -8.77 -11.23
CA LEU A 120 -1.52 -7.71 -10.28
C LEU A 120 -0.01 -7.64 -10.02
N GLU A 121 0.56 -6.44 -10.10
CA GLU A 121 1.95 -6.13 -9.80
C GLU A 121 2.09 -4.86 -8.96
N LEU A 122 3.23 -4.72 -8.27
CA LEU A 122 3.57 -3.49 -7.53
C LEU A 122 4.37 -2.56 -8.42
N LYS A 123 3.76 -1.46 -8.85
CA LYS A 123 4.45 -0.38 -9.54
C LYS A 123 5.04 0.60 -8.53
N SER A 124 6.35 0.82 -8.58
CA SER A 124 7.06 1.74 -7.67
C SER A 124 7.04 3.19 -8.15
N PHE A 125 7.02 4.13 -7.22
CA PHE A 125 7.05 5.57 -7.42
C PHE A 125 8.04 6.23 -6.47
N ASN A 126 8.61 7.35 -6.89
CA ASN A 126 9.59 8.13 -6.12
C ASN A 126 9.00 9.33 -5.36
N SER A 127 7.67 9.49 -5.36
CA SER A 127 7.01 10.50 -4.54
C SER A 127 5.56 10.16 -4.22
N LEU A 128 5.10 10.62 -3.05
CA LEU A 128 3.70 10.51 -2.62
C LEU A 128 2.74 11.23 -3.58
N ILE A 129 3.17 12.34 -4.19
CA ILE A 129 2.34 13.12 -5.12
C ILE A 129 2.01 12.27 -6.36
N LYS A 130 3.01 11.55 -6.90
CA LYS A 130 2.81 10.71 -8.07
C LYS A 130 1.88 9.54 -7.79
N VAL A 131 2.03 8.87 -6.64
CA VAL A 131 1.12 7.77 -6.31
C VAL A 131 -0.30 8.27 -6.03
N ARG A 132 -0.47 9.47 -5.47
CA ARG A 132 -1.80 10.07 -5.20
C ARG A 132 -2.54 10.49 -6.46
N ALA A 133 -1.82 10.91 -7.51
CA ALA A 133 -2.40 11.42 -8.75
C ALA A 133 -2.95 10.35 -9.70
N VAL A 134 -2.77 9.06 -9.37
CA VAL A 134 -3.24 7.89 -10.12
C VAL A 134 -4.46 7.29 -9.44
#